data_AF-T2JXK1-F1
#
_entry.id   AF-T2JXK1-F1
#
_cell.length_a   1.000
_cell.length_b   1.000
_cell.length_c   1.000
_cell.angle_alpha   90.00
_cell.angle_beta   90.00
_cell.angle_gamma   90.00
#
_symmetry.space_group_name_H-M   'P 1'
#
loop_
_entity.id
_entity.type
_entity.pdbx_description
1 polymer ?
#
loop_
_entity_poly.entity_id
_entity_poly.type
_entity_poly.pdbx_seq_one_letter_code
_entity_poly.pdbx_strand_id
1 'polypeptide(L)' 'MGLNDEKAVSSTGKRFRDTVLALGGSLDPMEVFKAFRGREPQTEPLLRHSGLLGAI' A
#
# COMPACT_ATOMS: atom_id res chain seq x y z
N MET A 1 -14.70 -6.29 3.36
CA MET A 1 -15.46 -6.13 2.10
C MET A 1 -15.07 -4.80 1.48
N GLY A 2 -14.24 -4.81 0.44
CA GLY A 2 -13.73 -3.59 -0.23
C GLY A 2 -13.30 -3.84 -1.68
N LEU A 3 -13.71 -4.99 -2.23
CA LEU A 3 -13.34 -5.46 -3.58
C LEU A 3 -14.57 -5.50 -4.50
N ASN A 4 -15.66 -4.82 -4.13
CA ASN A 4 -16.91 -4.84 -4.88
C ASN A 4 -16.87 -3.94 -6.13
N ASP A 5 -15.85 -3.09 -6.25
CA ASP A 5 -15.60 -2.26 -7.42
C ASP A 5 -14.41 -2.82 -8.21
N GLU A 6 -14.71 -3.53 -9.29
CA GLU A 6 -13.71 -4.17 -10.15
C GLU A 6 -12.75 -3.17 -10.80
N LYS A 7 -13.23 -1.97 -11.17
CA LYS A 7 -12.38 -0.93 -11.78
C LYS A 7 -11.37 -0.40 -10.77
N ALA A 8 -11.82 -0.15 -9.53
CA ALA A 8 -10.94 0.29 -8.45
C ALA A 8 -9.87 -0.78 -8.11
N VAL A 9 -10.27 -2.05 -8.09
CA VAL A 9 -9.35 -3.19 -7.85
C VAL A 9 -8.32 -3.29 -8.98
N SER A 10 -8.76 -3.25 -10.23
CA SER A 10 -7.87 -3.31 -11.41
C SER A 10 -6.88 -2.14 -11.45
N SER A 11 -7.36 -0.92 -11.22
CA SER A 11 -6.51 0.29 -11.13
C SER A 11 -5.45 0.17 -10.02
N THR A 12 -5.84 -0.33 -8.85
CA THR A 12 -4.92 -0.53 -7.73
C THR A 12 -3.88 -1.61 -8.04
N GLY A 13 -4.29 -2.73 -8.64
CA GLY A 13 -3.40 -3.80 -9.05
C GLY A 13 -2.39 -3.33 -10.10
N LYS A 14 -2.84 -2.57 -11.10
CA LYS A 14 -1.96 -1.94 -12.10
C LYS A 14 -0.91 -1.06 -11.44
N ARG A 15 -1.32 -0.18 -10.53
CA ARG A 15 -0.39 0.72 -9.81
C ARG A 15 0.62 -0.06 -8.96
N PHE A 16 0.20 -1.14 -8.31
CA PHE A 16 1.10 -2.00 -7.53
C PHE A 16 2.16 -2.67 -8.41
N ARG A 17 1.73 -3.22 -9.56
CA ARG A 17 2.64 -3.80 -10.55
C ARG A 17 3.65 -2.78 -11.06
N ASP A 18 3.18 -1.60 -11.46
CA ASP A 18 4.02 -0.57 -12.09
C ASP A 18 4.95 0.14 -11.09
N THR A 19 4.81 -0.11 -9.78
CA THR A 19 5.64 0.48 -8.72
C THR A 19 6.38 -0.60 -7.92
N VAL A 20 5.75 -1.15 -6.89
CA VAL A 20 6.35 -2.08 -5.91
C VAL A 20 7.02 -3.28 -6.59
N LEU A 21 6.40 -3.83 -7.64
CA LEU A 21 6.94 -5.01 -8.32
C LEU A 21 7.92 -4.67 -9.45
N ALA A 22 7.73 -3.55 -10.15
CA ALA A 22 8.54 -3.19 -11.31
C ALA A 22 9.82 -2.40 -10.97
N LEU A 23 9.79 -1.54 -9.93
CA LEU A 23 10.88 -0.62 -9.63
C LEU A 23 12.01 -1.24 -8.78
N GLY A 24 11.73 -2.34 -8.07
CA GLY A 24 12.75 -3.16 -7.40
C GLY A 24 13.79 -2.36 -6.60
N GLY A 25 15.08 -2.65 -6.81
CA GLY A 25 16.21 -1.95 -6.17
C GLY A 25 16.79 -0.77 -6.98
N SER A 26 16.11 -0.34 -8.05
CA SER A 26 16.56 0.80 -8.87
C SER A 26 16.17 2.17 -8.30
N LEU A 27 15.24 2.18 -7.34
CA LEU A 27 14.76 3.37 -6.64
C LEU A 27 14.77 3.09 -5.13
N ASP A 28 14.89 4.14 -4.31
CA ASP A 28 14.80 3.98 -2.85
C ASP A 28 13.43 3.39 -2.46
N PRO A 29 13.37 2.38 -1.57
CA PRO A 29 12.11 1.74 -1.18
C PRO A 29 11.04 2.70 -0.64
N MET A 30 11.43 3.78 0.04
CA MET A 30 10.49 4.79 0.55
C MET A 30 9.84 5.56 -0.60
N GLU A 31 10.60 5.90 -1.64
CA GLU A 31 10.08 6.56 -2.83
C GLU A 31 9.12 5.64 -3.61
N VAL A 32 9.45 4.36 -3.74
CA VAL A 32 8.56 3.36 -4.34
C VAL A 32 7.25 3.24 -3.56
N PHE A 33 7.32 3.20 -2.23
CA PHE A 33 6.13 3.13 -1.38
C PHE A 33 5.25 4.39 -1.54
N LYS A 34 5.85 5.58 -1.51
CA LYS A 34 5.13 6.85 -1.71
C LYS A 34 4.47 6.89 -3.09
N ALA A 35 5.16 6.46 -4.15
CA ALA A 35 4.59 6.38 -5.50
C ALA A 35 3.36 5.46 -5.58
N PHE A 36 3.38 4.33 -4.85
CA PHE A 36 2.23 3.42 -4.80
C PHE A 36 1.06 3.93 -3.95
N ARG A 37 1.37 4.41 -2.74
CA ARG A 37 0.40 4.74 -1.68
C ARG A 37 -0.07 6.20 -1.67
N GLY A 38 0.66 7.09 -2.34
CA GLY A 38 0.39 8.54 -2.38
C GLY A 38 0.74 9.28 -1.09
N ARG A 39 1.32 8.60 -0.10
CA ARG A 39 1.72 9.16 1.19
C ARG A 39 2.79 8.29 1.84
N GLU A 40 3.43 8.81 2.88
CA GLU A 40 4.33 8.05 3.74
C GLU A 40 3.60 6.92 4.50
N PRO A 41 4.33 5.86 4.90
CA PRO A 41 3.76 4.77 5.68
C PRO A 41 3.28 5.26 7.05
N GLN A 42 2.24 4.61 7.56
CA GLN A 42 1.73 4.85 8.91
C GLN A 42 1.64 3.51 9.61
N THR A 43 1.96 3.48 10.90
CA THR A 43 1.93 2.26 11.73
C THR A 43 0.50 1.85 12.10
N GLU A 44 -0.41 2.82 12.15
CA GLU A 44 -1.84 2.66 12.46
C GLU A 44 -2.51 1.46 11.73
N PRO A 45 -2.42 1.33 10.39
CA PRO A 45 -2.90 0.12 9.70
C PRO A 45 -2.34 -1.19 10.26
N LEU A 46 -1.05 -1.29 10.56
CA LEU A 46 -0.46 -2.51 11.12
C LEU A 46 -1.08 -2.82 12.48
N LEU A 47 -1.12 -1.82 13.38
CA LEU A 47 -1.71 -1.99 14.71
C LEU A 47 -3.16 -2.45 14.62
N ARG A 48 -3.94 -1.98 13.63
CA ARG A 48 -5.35 -2.33 13.46
C ARG A 48 -5.51 -3.81 13.13
N HIS A 49 -4.72 -4.28 12.17
CA HIS A 49 -4.77 -5.68 11.73
C HIS A 49 -4.21 -6.63 12.78
N SER A 50 -3.27 -6.17 13.60
CA SER A 50 -2.72 -6.93 14.73
C SER A 50 -3.60 -6.90 15.98
N GLY A 51 -4.72 -6.17 15.98
CA GLY A 51 -5.57 -6.02 17.17
C GLY A 51 -4.92 -5.21 18.31
N LEU A 52 -3.89 -4.41 17.99
CA LEU A 52 -3.13 -3.59 18.94
C LEU A 52 -3.61 -2.12 18.97
N LEU A 53 -4.65 -1.80 18.22
CA LEU A 53 -5.27 -0.47 18.25
C LEU A 53 -6.23 -0.38 19.44
N GLY A 54 -5.87 0.40 20.44
CA GLY A 54 -6.62 0.52 21.69
C GLY A 54 -6.12 -0.36 22.84
N ALA A 55 -4.93 -0.98 22.71
CA ALA A 55 -4.23 -1.59 23.85
C ALA A 55 -3.55 -0.54 24.76
N ILE A 56 -4.14 0.67 24.85
CA ILE A 56 -3.74 1.79 25.69
C ILE A 56 -5.00 2.27 26.42
#